data_AF-A0A3P1WNE8-F1
#
_entry.id   AF-A0A3P1WNE8-F1
#
_cell.length_a   1.000
_cell.length_b   1.000
_cell.length_c   1.000
_cell.angle_alpha   90.00
_cell.angle_beta   90.00
_cell.angle_gamma   90.00
#
_symmetry.space_group_name_H-M   'P 1'
#
loop_
_entity.id
_entity.type
_entity.pdbx_description
1 polymer ?
#
loop_
_entity_poly.entity_id
_entity_poly.type
_entity_poly.pdbx_seq_one_letter_code
_entity_poly.pdbx_strand_id
1 'polypeptide(L)'
;MLLPQLRGALIERFGLPVIVEPSEDEPTATFTVEDGLPEGLTLPAIIKVAGDGEEQVVRADVLAGALHAIDPRLKEAGWAVRRSGVVAGRVALVTGGAQGFGEEIVRALHASGAWVFIADLNLDGAEKLAAELGQRATPVKVNVADEESVEQMARTVVETTGGLDLVVSNAGIARAGSVLEQSLAEFELSTDVNYVAFFLVTKHLGRILREQHRFAPEWSTDIIQINSKSGLEGSNRNGAYAGSKFGGIGLVQSFALELVDYRIKVNAICPGNFLDGPLWSDPVKGLFVQYWRSGKVPGAQSVEDVRRHYESKVPMRRGTFGADVMKAVYYLVEQEYETGQAVPVTGGQVMLSS
;
A
#
# COMPACT_ATOMS: atom_id res chain seq x y z
N MET A 1 22.18 -0.39 -3.51
CA MET A 1 21.56 -1.04 -2.31
C MET A 1 21.99 -0.42 -0.99
N LEU A 2 22.92 0.55 -1.03
CA LEU A 2 23.48 1.22 0.12
C LEU A 2 22.46 1.97 1.00
N LEU A 3 21.53 2.73 0.40
CA LEU A 3 20.61 3.57 1.20
C LEU A 3 19.60 2.78 2.06
N PRO A 4 19.02 1.65 1.61
CA PRO A 4 18.18 0.80 2.46
C PRO A 4 18.93 0.27 3.68
N GLN A 5 20.19 -0.12 3.51
CA GLN A 5 21.03 -0.62 4.60
C GLN A 5 21.31 0.49 5.62
N LEU A 6 21.70 1.69 5.14
CA LEU A 6 21.88 2.86 5.98
C LEU A 6 20.61 3.23 6.74
N ARG A 7 19.46 3.26 6.04
CA ARG A 7 18.16 3.55 6.65
C ARG A 7 17.84 2.54 7.75
N GLY A 8 18.07 1.25 7.50
CA GLY A 8 17.95 0.20 8.51
C GLY A 8 18.82 0.47 9.74
N ALA A 9 20.11 0.73 9.56
CA ALA A 9 21.03 1.00 10.67
C ALA A 9 20.59 2.22 11.51
N LEU A 10 20.09 3.28 10.86
CA LEU A 10 19.57 4.47 11.53
C LEU A 10 18.28 4.15 12.30
N ILE A 11 17.36 3.39 11.72
CA ILE A 11 16.14 2.94 12.40
C ILE A 11 16.47 2.13 13.65
N GLU A 12 17.40 1.19 13.56
CA GLU A 12 17.83 0.36 14.69
C GLU A 12 18.44 1.22 15.82
N ARG A 13 19.27 2.21 15.47
CA ARG A 13 19.92 3.10 16.43
C ARG A 13 18.95 4.01 17.16
N PHE A 14 17.97 4.57 16.45
CA PHE A 14 17.08 5.60 17.00
C PHE A 14 15.69 5.05 17.40
N GLY A 15 15.34 3.82 17.01
CA GLY A 15 14.05 3.20 17.28
C GLY A 15 12.85 3.92 16.64
N LEU A 16 13.10 4.70 15.58
CA LEU A 16 12.16 5.60 14.92
C LEU A 16 12.25 5.47 13.39
N PRO A 17 11.17 5.77 12.65
CA PRO A 17 11.25 5.93 11.20
C PRO A 17 12.21 7.07 10.83
N VAL A 18 13.12 6.80 9.88
CA VAL A 18 14.10 7.77 9.38
C VAL A 18 13.91 7.98 7.88
N ILE A 19 14.10 9.21 7.42
CA ILE A 19 14.18 9.57 6.01
C ILE A 19 15.64 9.79 5.65
N VAL A 20 16.08 9.22 4.54
CA VAL A 20 17.43 9.42 3.98
C VAL A 20 17.28 10.00 2.59
N GLU A 21 17.67 11.26 2.42
CA GLU A 21 17.57 12.01 1.16
C GLU A 21 18.97 12.30 0.61
N PRO A 22 19.20 12.33 -0.72
CA PRO A 22 20.45 12.82 -1.30
C PRO A 22 20.77 14.25 -0.84
N SER A 23 22.04 14.55 -0.61
CA SER A 23 22.50 15.87 -0.18
C SER A 23 23.81 16.27 -0.85
N GLU A 24 23.93 17.56 -1.18
CA GLU A 24 25.17 18.18 -1.66
C GLU A 24 25.92 18.93 -0.55
N ASP A 25 25.35 19.01 0.66
CA ASP A 25 25.95 19.66 1.81
C ASP A 25 27.21 18.93 2.31
N GLU A 26 28.08 19.66 3.04
CA GLU A 26 29.31 19.08 3.60
C GLU A 26 29.00 18.01 4.67
N PRO A 27 29.58 16.80 4.58
CA PRO A 27 29.32 15.73 5.54
C PRO A 27 29.77 16.08 6.96
N THR A 28 28.89 15.87 7.93
CA THR A 28 29.20 15.97 9.37
C THR A 28 29.66 14.64 9.96
N ALA A 29 29.43 13.54 9.23
CA ALA A 29 29.92 12.20 9.58
C ALA A 29 30.27 11.41 8.30
N THR A 30 31.29 10.56 8.39
CA THR A 30 31.70 9.65 7.31
C THR A 30 31.92 8.26 7.88
N PHE A 31 31.31 7.23 7.30
CA PHE A 31 31.50 5.83 7.71
C PHE A 31 31.08 4.84 6.62
N THR A 32 31.43 3.57 6.83
CA THR A 32 31.01 2.45 6.00
C THR A 32 29.87 1.71 6.71
N VAL A 33 28.79 1.36 6.00
CA VAL A 33 27.57 0.83 6.62
C VAL A 33 27.83 -0.46 7.41
N GLU A 34 28.78 -1.28 6.95
CA GLU A 34 29.22 -2.54 7.56
C GLU A 34 30.01 -2.34 8.87
N ASP A 35 30.68 -1.19 9.03
CA ASP A 35 31.44 -0.86 10.23
C ASP A 35 30.53 -0.31 11.36
N GLY A 36 29.26 -0.05 11.04
CA GLY A 36 28.27 0.48 11.97
C GLY A 36 28.26 2.01 12.07
N LEU A 37 27.23 2.54 12.74
CA LEU A 37 27.06 3.97 12.93
C LEU A 37 28.04 4.53 13.98
N PRO A 38 28.59 5.74 13.79
CA PRO A 38 29.42 6.40 14.80
C PRO A 38 28.65 6.59 16.12
N GLU A 39 29.30 6.33 17.27
CA GLU A 39 28.64 6.36 18.59
C GLU A 39 27.94 7.70 18.90
N GLY A 40 28.52 8.82 18.47
CA GLY A 40 28.01 10.18 18.73
C GLY A 40 27.05 10.73 17.67
N LEU A 41 26.61 9.94 16.68
CA LEU A 41 25.73 10.42 15.62
C LEU A 41 24.35 10.84 16.17
N THR A 42 23.90 12.04 15.80
CA THR A 42 22.58 12.59 16.13
C THR A 42 21.85 13.02 14.85
N LEU A 43 20.52 12.99 14.84
CA LEU A 43 19.71 13.48 13.71
C LEU A 43 19.15 14.89 13.99
N PRO A 44 19.01 15.76 12.97
CA PRO A 44 19.42 15.55 11.58
C PRO A 44 20.94 15.54 11.39
N ALA A 45 21.42 14.82 10.37
CA ALA A 45 22.84 14.78 10.00
C ALA A 45 23.05 14.73 8.49
N ILE A 46 24.18 15.26 8.03
CA ILE A 46 24.69 15.04 6.67
C ILE A 46 25.74 13.94 6.75
N ILE A 47 25.47 12.81 6.11
CA ILE A 47 26.25 11.59 6.23
C ILE A 47 26.86 11.29 4.88
N LYS A 48 28.18 11.08 4.86
CA LYS A 48 28.87 10.43 3.77
C LYS A 48 28.99 8.94 4.08
N VAL A 49 28.23 8.12 3.37
CA VAL A 49 28.20 6.68 3.58
C VAL A 49 28.84 5.96 2.39
N ALA A 50 29.65 4.95 2.67
CA ALA A 50 30.19 4.04 1.67
C ALA A 50 29.75 2.59 1.95
N GLY A 51 29.61 1.79 0.90
CA GLY A 51 29.28 0.37 1.00
C GLY A 51 29.03 -0.25 -0.37
N ASP A 52 29.35 -1.53 -0.53
CA ASP A 52 29.24 -2.27 -1.80
C ASP A 52 29.93 -1.58 -3.02
N GLY A 53 30.99 -0.80 -2.79
CA GLY A 53 31.72 -0.07 -3.83
C GLY A 53 31.05 1.23 -4.30
N GLU A 54 29.96 1.63 -3.66
CA GLU A 54 29.27 2.91 -3.86
C GLU A 54 29.59 3.87 -2.70
N GLU A 55 29.53 5.17 -2.96
CA GLU A 55 29.65 6.23 -1.96
C GLU A 55 28.60 7.30 -2.24
N GLN A 56 27.88 7.73 -1.20
CA GLN A 56 26.83 8.75 -1.32
C GLN A 56 26.85 9.71 -0.13
N VAL A 57 26.49 10.96 -0.41
CA VAL A 57 26.25 11.98 0.63
C VAL A 57 24.75 12.18 0.75
N VAL A 58 24.24 12.03 1.98
CA VAL A 58 22.81 12.04 2.27
C VAL A 58 22.49 12.85 3.50
N ARG A 59 21.31 13.46 3.54
CA ARG A 59 20.69 13.99 4.74
C ARG A 59 19.85 12.90 5.37
N ALA A 60 20.10 12.61 6.64
CA ALA A 60 19.25 11.76 7.46
C ALA A 60 18.45 12.62 8.43
N ASP A 61 17.13 12.40 8.52
CA ASP A 61 16.23 13.16 9.39
C ASP A 61 15.04 12.32 9.87
N VAL A 62 14.33 12.79 10.90
CA VAL A 62 13.10 12.19 11.41
C VAL A 62 11.95 13.16 11.18
N LEU A 63 10.84 12.67 10.61
CA LEU A 63 9.66 13.51 10.40
C LEU A 63 9.01 13.90 11.73
N ALA A 64 8.51 15.13 11.81
CA ALA A 64 7.80 15.62 12.98
C ALA A 64 6.62 14.72 13.35
N GLY A 65 6.55 14.33 14.62
CA GLY A 65 5.48 13.45 15.13
C GLY A 65 5.72 11.95 14.90
N ALA A 66 6.88 11.54 14.38
CA ALA A 66 7.29 10.14 14.33
C ALA A 66 7.24 9.51 15.73
N LEU A 67 6.73 8.28 15.79
CA LEU A 67 6.58 7.53 17.02
C LEU A 67 7.57 6.37 17.07
N HIS A 68 8.09 6.09 18.26
CA HIS A 68 8.96 4.94 18.49
C HIS A 68 8.18 3.65 18.24
N ALA A 69 8.88 2.60 17.82
CA ALA A 69 8.31 1.25 17.87
C ALA A 69 7.80 0.95 19.28
N ILE A 70 6.59 0.39 19.37
CA ILE A 70 5.97 0.04 20.65
C ILE A 70 6.44 -1.38 21.01
N ASP A 71 7.14 -1.56 22.13
CA ASP A 71 7.46 -2.91 22.60
C ASP A 71 6.25 -3.51 23.34
N PRO A 72 5.60 -4.55 22.78
CA PRO A 72 4.39 -5.14 23.36
C PRO A 72 4.63 -5.82 24.73
N ARG A 73 5.89 -6.03 25.13
CA ARG A 73 6.25 -6.65 26.42
C ARG A 73 6.26 -5.65 27.58
N LEU A 74 6.26 -4.35 27.30
CA LEU A 74 6.25 -3.32 28.34
C LEU A 74 4.88 -3.25 29.02
N LYS A 75 4.85 -3.46 30.34
CA LYS A 75 3.62 -3.49 31.16
C LYS A 75 2.94 -2.13 31.31
N GLU A 76 3.67 -1.04 31.09
CA GLU A 76 3.11 0.31 31.03
C GLU A 76 2.44 0.51 29.67
N ALA A 77 1.20 0.07 29.65
CA ALA A 77 0.23 0.16 28.60
C ALA A 77 0.32 1.42 27.69
N GLY A 78 1.09 1.35 26.61
CA GLY A 78 1.10 2.30 25.48
C GLY A 78 -0.14 2.22 24.57
N TRP A 79 -1.19 1.48 24.98
CA TRP A 79 -2.41 1.21 24.20
C TRP A 79 -3.30 2.45 23.95
N ALA A 80 -2.86 3.65 24.37
CA ALA A 80 -3.58 4.92 24.25
C ALA A 80 -3.11 5.80 23.08
N VAL A 81 -2.18 5.34 22.25
CA VAL A 81 -1.82 6.07 21.02
C VAL A 81 -3.03 6.06 20.07
N ARG A 82 -3.39 7.21 19.48
CA ARG A 82 -4.41 7.23 18.42
C ARG A 82 -3.95 6.28 17.32
N ARG A 83 -4.82 5.35 16.88
CA ARG A 83 -4.48 4.35 15.84
C ARG A 83 -3.84 4.93 14.57
N SER A 84 -4.11 6.19 14.22
CA SER A 84 -3.44 6.86 13.09
C SER A 84 -1.94 7.11 13.29
N GLY A 85 -1.46 7.17 14.54
CA GLY A 85 -0.07 7.40 14.88
C GLY A 85 0.88 6.25 14.47
N VAL A 86 0.35 5.04 14.22
CA VAL A 86 1.17 3.88 13.85
C VAL A 86 1.90 4.05 12.51
N VAL A 87 1.44 4.99 11.67
CA VAL A 87 2.08 5.37 10.39
C VAL A 87 2.78 6.72 10.43
N ALA A 88 2.76 7.43 11.57
CA ALA A 88 3.39 8.75 11.67
C ALA A 88 4.91 8.64 11.47
N GLY A 89 5.45 9.44 10.57
CA GLY A 89 6.86 9.40 10.17
C GLY A 89 7.28 8.22 9.29
N ARG A 90 6.42 7.20 9.12
CA ARG A 90 6.69 6.08 8.21
C ARG A 90 6.67 6.52 6.75
N VAL A 91 7.38 5.79 5.91
CA VAL A 91 7.37 5.95 4.47
C VAL A 91 6.45 4.88 3.85
N ALA A 92 5.44 5.33 3.12
CA ALA A 92 4.44 4.49 2.49
C ALA A 92 4.43 4.66 0.97
N LEU A 93 4.11 3.59 0.24
CA LEU A 93 3.85 3.63 -1.20
C LEU A 93 2.45 3.09 -1.49
N VAL A 94 1.68 3.81 -2.31
CA VAL A 94 0.33 3.39 -2.73
C VAL A 94 0.27 3.31 -4.25
N THR A 95 0.12 2.10 -4.80
CA THR A 95 -0.10 1.92 -6.25
C THR A 95 -1.55 2.19 -6.63
N GLY A 96 -1.81 2.77 -7.80
CA GLY A 96 -3.16 3.25 -8.14
C GLY A 96 -3.60 4.40 -7.22
N GLY A 97 -2.64 5.20 -6.74
CA GLY A 97 -2.83 6.21 -5.72
C GLY A 97 -3.51 7.50 -6.18
N ALA A 98 -3.75 7.68 -7.48
CA ALA A 98 -4.27 8.94 -8.03
C ALA A 98 -5.81 9.05 -8.03
N GLN A 99 -6.54 8.00 -7.67
CA GLN A 99 -8.00 8.01 -7.65
C GLN A 99 -8.62 6.93 -6.74
N GLY A 100 -9.92 7.08 -6.44
CA GLY A 100 -10.71 6.07 -5.74
C GLY A 100 -10.16 5.73 -4.35
N PHE A 101 -10.12 4.45 -3.99
CA PHE A 101 -9.56 4.03 -2.70
C PHE A 101 -8.09 4.43 -2.55
N GLY A 102 -7.30 4.39 -3.62
CA GLY A 102 -5.89 4.74 -3.58
C GLY A 102 -5.68 6.19 -3.16
N GLU A 103 -6.42 7.12 -3.75
CA GLU A 103 -6.38 8.54 -3.36
C GLU A 103 -6.82 8.74 -1.90
N GLU A 104 -7.91 8.10 -1.47
CA GLU A 104 -8.38 8.22 -0.07
C GLU A 104 -7.36 7.66 0.93
N ILE A 105 -6.67 6.57 0.59
CA ILE A 105 -5.58 6.00 1.38
C ILE A 105 -4.39 6.96 1.43
N VAL A 106 -3.97 7.51 0.27
CA VAL A 106 -2.87 8.49 0.19
C VAL A 106 -3.15 9.69 1.09
N ARG A 107 -4.34 10.30 0.97
CA ARG A 107 -4.72 11.48 1.77
C ARG A 107 -4.72 11.15 3.27
N ALA A 108 -5.22 9.99 3.65
CA ALA A 108 -5.28 9.59 5.06
C ALA A 108 -3.89 9.27 5.65
N LEU A 109 -3.02 8.60 4.90
CA LEU A 109 -1.63 8.34 5.32
C LEU A 109 -0.85 9.65 5.47
N HIS A 110 -0.96 10.55 4.48
CA HIS A 110 -0.32 11.87 4.54
C HIS A 110 -0.79 12.71 5.72
N ALA A 111 -2.12 12.76 5.95
CA ALA A 111 -2.72 13.45 7.08
C ALA A 111 -2.32 12.83 8.43
N SER A 112 -1.92 11.56 8.45
CA SER A 112 -1.42 10.86 9.64
C SER A 112 0.10 11.02 9.84
N GLY A 113 0.76 11.84 9.03
CA GLY A 113 2.18 12.17 9.17
C GLY A 113 3.14 11.26 8.41
N ALA A 114 2.65 10.37 7.55
CA ALA A 114 3.50 9.53 6.71
C ALA A 114 4.10 10.31 5.53
N TRP A 115 5.26 9.88 5.03
CA TRP A 115 5.68 10.16 3.65
C TRP A 115 4.96 9.21 2.71
N VAL A 116 4.39 9.71 1.62
CA VAL A 116 3.57 8.89 0.72
C VAL A 116 4.01 9.02 -0.72
N PHE A 117 4.45 7.91 -1.32
CA PHE A 117 4.60 7.78 -2.76
C PHE A 117 3.23 7.49 -3.40
N ILE A 118 2.85 8.34 -4.35
CA ILE A 118 1.62 8.25 -5.12
C ILE A 118 1.98 7.61 -6.46
N ALA A 119 2.00 6.27 -6.47
CA ALA A 119 2.41 5.50 -7.64
C ALA A 119 1.19 5.24 -8.52
N ASP A 120 1.18 5.76 -9.75
CA ASP A 120 0.04 5.60 -10.65
C ASP A 120 0.47 5.57 -12.13
N LEU A 121 -0.34 4.95 -12.98
CA LEU A 121 -0.18 5.04 -14.43
C LEU A 121 -0.51 6.46 -14.92
N ASN A 122 -1.48 7.11 -14.26
CA ASN A 122 -1.85 8.49 -14.47
C ASN A 122 -0.95 9.43 -13.65
N LEU A 123 0.24 9.73 -14.20
CA LEU A 123 1.19 10.63 -13.56
C LEU A 123 0.59 12.01 -13.26
N ASP A 124 -0.13 12.61 -14.21
CA ASP A 124 -0.74 13.94 -14.03
C ASP A 124 -1.68 13.98 -12.81
N GLY A 125 -2.45 12.91 -12.60
CA GLY A 125 -3.31 12.78 -11.41
C GLY A 125 -2.52 12.66 -10.12
N ALA A 126 -1.43 11.89 -10.13
CA ALA A 126 -0.54 11.75 -8.99
C ALA A 126 0.18 13.07 -8.65
N GLU A 127 0.68 13.79 -9.66
CA GLU A 127 1.33 15.09 -9.51
C GLU A 127 0.39 16.15 -8.95
N LYS A 128 -0.85 16.19 -9.46
CA LYS A 128 -1.88 17.09 -8.94
C LYS A 128 -2.16 16.81 -7.46
N LEU A 129 -2.33 15.54 -7.10
CA LEU A 129 -2.57 15.16 -5.71
C LEU A 129 -1.37 15.48 -4.80
N ALA A 130 -0.15 15.24 -5.28
CA ALA A 130 1.07 15.59 -4.56
C ALA A 130 1.14 17.11 -4.30
N ALA A 131 0.85 17.93 -5.32
CA ALA A 131 0.83 19.39 -5.20
C ALA A 131 -0.22 19.89 -4.20
N GLU A 132 -1.39 19.24 -4.14
CA GLU A 132 -2.43 19.55 -3.14
C GLU A 132 -1.99 19.20 -1.71
N LEU A 133 -1.24 18.11 -1.53
CA LEU A 133 -0.78 17.63 -0.22
C LEU A 133 0.49 18.32 0.28
N GLY A 134 1.33 18.81 -0.64
CA GLY A 134 2.59 19.50 -0.34
C GLY A 134 3.73 18.55 0.01
N GLN A 135 4.51 18.90 1.05
CA GLN A 135 5.64 18.08 1.50
C GLN A 135 5.20 16.66 1.89
N ARG A 136 6.12 15.70 1.85
CA ARG A 136 5.88 14.28 2.16
C ARG A 136 4.93 13.55 1.18
N ALA A 137 4.76 14.08 -0.02
CA ALA A 137 4.00 13.44 -1.09
C ALA A 137 4.84 13.42 -2.37
N THR A 138 5.16 12.23 -2.88
CA THR A 138 6.00 12.06 -4.07
C THR A 138 5.23 11.34 -5.18
N PRO A 139 4.93 11.99 -6.32
CA PRO A 139 4.28 11.32 -7.44
C PRO A 139 5.28 10.41 -8.17
N VAL A 140 4.84 9.22 -8.56
CA VAL A 140 5.67 8.28 -9.34
C VAL A 140 4.84 7.65 -10.45
N LYS A 141 5.35 7.71 -11.68
CA LYS A 141 4.71 7.01 -12.80
C LYS A 141 5.03 5.52 -12.73
N VAL A 142 4.01 4.67 -12.74
CA VAL A 142 4.21 3.22 -12.79
C VAL A 142 3.11 2.52 -13.59
N ASN A 143 3.52 1.62 -14.49
CA ASN A 143 2.66 0.56 -14.97
C ASN A 143 2.92 -0.70 -14.14
N VAL A 144 2.01 -1.05 -13.23
CA VAL A 144 2.22 -2.17 -12.31
C VAL A 144 2.24 -3.56 -12.99
N ALA A 145 1.79 -3.65 -14.24
CA ALA A 145 1.86 -4.87 -15.05
C ALA A 145 3.19 -5.00 -15.82
N ASP A 146 4.08 -4.00 -15.73
CA ASP A 146 5.38 -3.98 -16.39
C ASP A 146 6.50 -4.05 -15.36
N GLU A 147 7.31 -5.10 -15.42
CA GLU A 147 8.34 -5.37 -14.41
C GLU A 147 9.42 -4.28 -14.36
N GLU A 148 9.86 -3.79 -15.51
CA GLU A 148 10.85 -2.71 -15.58
C GLU A 148 10.30 -1.42 -14.95
N SER A 149 9.05 -1.07 -15.24
CA SER A 149 8.38 0.08 -14.63
C SER A 149 8.27 -0.05 -13.11
N VAL A 150 7.98 -1.24 -12.58
CA VAL A 150 7.95 -1.51 -11.13
C VAL A 150 9.35 -1.44 -10.52
N GLU A 151 10.37 -1.91 -11.23
CA GLU A 151 11.77 -1.77 -10.80
C GLU A 151 12.19 -0.30 -10.71
N GLN A 152 11.85 0.52 -11.72
CA GLN A 152 12.15 1.96 -11.69
C GLN A 152 11.43 2.66 -10.55
N MET A 153 10.16 2.34 -10.30
CA MET A 153 9.42 2.85 -9.14
C MET A 153 10.14 2.51 -7.82
N ALA A 154 10.64 1.26 -7.67
CA ALA A 154 11.40 0.84 -6.50
C ALA A 154 12.73 1.62 -6.35
N ARG A 155 13.43 1.91 -7.45
CA ARG A 155 14.62 2.76 -7.44
C ARG A 155 14.31 4.17 -6.98
N THR A 156 13.25 4.78 -7.49
CA THR A 156 12.80 6.12 -7.05
C THR A 156 12.52 6.17 -5.55
N VAL A 157 11.93 5.13 -4.96
CA VAL A 157 11.73 5.05 -3.49
C VAL A 157 13.04 5.12 -2.74
N VAL A 158 14.02 4.31 -3.17
CA VAL A 158 15.36 4.26 -2.57
C VAL A 158 16.07 5.60 -2.71
N GLU A 159 16.06 6.19 -3.90
CA GLU A 159 16.73 7.47 -4.19
C GLU A 159 16.09 8.66 -3.45
N THR A 160 14.79 8.59 -3.14
CA THR A 160 14.08 9.71 -2.51
C THR A 160 14.10 9.64 -0.99
N THR A 161 14.00 8.44 -0.40
CA THR A 161 13.79 8.30 1.06
C THR A 161 14.70 7.26 1.71
N GLY A 162 15.58 6.64 0.93
CA GLY A 162 16.46 5.55 1.33
C GLY A 162 15.77 4.19 1.45
N GLY A 163 14.44 4.16 1.52
CA GLY A 163 13.66 2.93 1.62
C GLY A 163 12.23 3.21 2.03
N LEU A 164 11.52 2.22 2.58
CA LEU A 164 10.10 2.36 2.93
C LEU A 164 9.68 1.43 4.08
N ASP A 165 8.49 1.65 4.64
CA ASP A 165 7.94 0.86 5.75
C ASP A 165 6.61 0.17 5.39
N LEU A 166 5.82 0.79 4.51
CA LEU A 166 4.47 0.33 4.16
C LEU A 166 4.26 0.31 2.65
N VAL A 167 3.84 -0.83 2.11
CA VAL A 167 3.41 -0.97 0.73
C VAL A 167 1.90 -1.22 0.70
N VAL A 168 1.16 -0.37 0.01
CA VAL A 168 -0.26 -0.59 -0.28
C VAL A 168 -0.43 -0.87 -1.77
N SER A 169 -0.47 -2.16 -2.12
CA SER A 169 -0.72 -2.62 -3.48
C SER A 169 -2.23 -2.56 -3.77
N ASN A 170 -2.67 -1.39 -4.25
CA ASN A 170 -4.07 -1.06 -4.48
C ASN A 170 -4.51 -1.11 -5.96
N ALA A 171 -3.58 -1.04 -6.92
CA ALA A 171 -3.94 -1.00 -8.33
C ALA A 171 -4.80 -2.23 -8.73
N GLY A 172 -5.82 -1.99 -9.55
CA GLY A 172 -6.71 -3.05 -9.98
C GLY A 172 -7.77 -2.60 -10.98
N ILE A 173 -8.23 -3.54 -11.80
CA ILE A 173 -9.29 -3.32 -12.78
C ILE A 173 -10.36 -4.40 -12.69
N ALA A 174 -11.60 -4.04 -12.99
CA ALA A 174 -12.71 -4.98 -13.13
C ALA A 174 -13.39 -4.76 -14.48
N ARG A 175 -13.53 -5.84 -15.25
CA ARG A 175 -14.29 -5.87 -16.51
C ARG A 175 -15.35 -6.96 -16.41
N ALA A 176 -16.62 -6.55 -16.42
CA ALA A 176 -17.73 -7.48 -16.34
C ALA A 176 -18.08 -8.02 -17.73
N GLY A 177 -18.25 -9.33 -17.86
CA GLY A 177 -18.52 -10.00 -19.13
C GLY A 177 -18.99 -11.45 -18.94
N SER A 178 -19.60 -12.01 -19.98
CA SER A 178 -19.86 -13.45 -20.03
C SER A 178 -18.53 -14.18 -20.24
N VAL A 179 -18.27 -15.25 -19.50
CA VAL A 179 -17.09 -16.11 -19.75
C VAL A 179 -17.09 -16.72 -21.16
N LEU A 180 -18.27 -16.86 -21.77
CA LEU A 180 -18.42 -17.38 -23.13
C LEU A 180 -18.00 -16.39 -24.22
N GLU A 181 -17.93 -15.09 -23.90
CA GLU A 181 -17.67 -14.01 -24.86
C GLU A 181 -16.42 -13.19 -24.51
N GLN A 182 -15.85 -13.40 -23.33
CA GLN A 182 -14.67 -12.67 -22.87
C GLN A 182 -13.47 -13.06 -23.74
N SER A 183 -12.76 -12.06 -24.28
CA SER A 183 -11.54 -12.33 -25.03
C SER A 183 -10.40 -12.76 -24.11
N LEU A 184 -9.47 -13.57 -24.63
CA LEU A 184 -8.27 -13.95 -23.89
C LEU A 184 -7.47 -12.72 -23.43
N ALA A 185 -7.31 -11.73 -24.30
CA ALA A 185 -6.59 -10.49 -23.99
C ALA A 185 -7.21 -9.72 -22.80
N GLU A 186 -8.55 -9.70 -22.66
CA GLU A 186 -9.19 -9.09 -21.51
C GLU A 186 -9.03 -9.91 -20.23
N PHE A 187 -8.97 -11.24 -20.35
CA PHE A 187 -8.69 -12.13 -19.24
C PHE A 187 -7.25 -11.96 -18.74
N GLU A 188 -6.28 -11.95 -19.66
CA GLU A 188 -4.86 -11.72 -19.41
C GLU A 188 -4.65 -10.35 -18.77
N LEU A 189 -5.19 -9.28 -19.35
CA LEU A 189 -5.08 -7.94 -18.77
C LEU A 189 -5.60 -7.87 -17.32
N SER A 190 -6.71 -8.53 -17.01
CA SER A 190 -7.22 -8.60 -15.63
C SER A 190 -6.29 -9.39 -14.72
N THR A 191 -5.63 -10.42 -15.23
CA THR A 191 -4.67 -11.24 -14.48
C THR A 191 -3.39 -10.45 -14.23
N ASP A 192 -2.87 -9.78 -15.26
CA ASP A 192 -1.64 -9.01 -15.18
C ASP A 192 -1.77 -7.86 -14.17
N VAL A 193 -2.86 -7.10 -14.23
CA VAL A 193 -3.05 -5.92 -13.37
C VAL A 193 -3.46 -6.28 -11.94
N ASN A 194 -4.20 -7.37 -11.71
CA ASN A 194 -4.70 -7.70 -10.36
C ASN A 194 -3.84 -8.74 -9.62
N TYR A 195 -3.18 -9.65 -10.34
CA TYR A 195 -2.46 -10.79 -9.78
C TYR A 195 -0.94 -10.66 -9.99
N VAL A 196 -0.49 -10.58 -11.25
CA VAL A 196 0.96 -10.45 -11.56
C VAL A 196 1.54 -9.17 -10.96
N ALA A 197 0.81 -8.05 -11.06
CA ALA A 197 1.19 -6.78 -10.47
C ALA A 197 1.48 -6.88 -8.97
N PHE A 198 0.69 -7.64 -8.20
CA PHE A 198 0.93 -7.81 -6.77
C PHE A 198 2.22 -8.58 -6.50
N PHE A 199 2.51 -9.61 -7.31
CA PHE A 199 3.80 -10.30 -7.28
C PHE A 199 4.97 -9.35 -7.60
N LEU A 200 4.88 -8.58 -8.69
CA LEU A 200 5.96 -7.66 -9.09
C LEU A 200 6.22 -6.60 -8.02
N VAL A 201 5.17 -5.96 -7.51
CA VAL A 201 5.28 -4.96 -6.44
C VAL A 201 5.91 -5.57 -5.19
N THR A 202 5.45 -6.76 -4.78
CA THR A 202 6.01 -7.48 -3.61
C THR A 202 7.48 -7.85 -3.82
N LYS A 203 7.84 -8.36 -5.00
CA LYS A 203 9.22 -8.74 -5.35
C LYS A 203 10.18 -7.56 -5.24
N HIS A 204 9.86 -6.43 -5.87
CA HIS A 204 10.79 -5.31 -5.97
C HIS A 204 10.84 -4.49 -4.68
N LEU A 205 9.69 -4.20 -4.05
CA LEU A 205 9.68 -3.45 -2.79
C LEU A 205 10.09 -4.33 -1.60
N GLY A 206 9.74 -5.62 -1.60
CA GLY A 206 10.18 -6.58 -0.58
C GLY A 206 11.69 -6.76 -0.54
N ARG A 207 12.39 -6.64 -1.68
CA ARG A 207 13.87 -6.60 -1.71
C ARG A 207 14.44 -5.39 -0.95
N ILE A 208 13.79 -4.22 -1.04
CA ILE A 208 14.19 -3.05 -0.26
C ILE A 208 13.96 -3.32 1.24
N LEU A 209 12.77 -3.80 1.59
CA LEU A 209 12.40 -4.11 2.98
C LEU A 209 13.37 -5.11 3.62
N ARG A 210 13.73 -6.18 2.90
CA ARG A 210 14.71 -7.18 3.34
C ARG A 210 16.07 -6.57 3.67
N GLU A 211 16.50 -5.58 2.90
CA GLU A 211 17.85 -5.00 3.03
C GLU A 211 17.91 -3.99 4.17
N GLN A 212 16.80 -3.31 4.47
CA GLN A 212 16.65 -2.58 5.73
C GLN A 212 16.66 -3.55 6.91
N HIS A 213 15.92 -4.67 6.82
CA HIS A 213 15.81 -5.66 7.89
C HIS A 213 17.18 -6.23 8.31
N ARG A 214 18.12 -6.42 7.37
CA ARG A 214 19.50 -6.85 7.69
C ARG A 214 20.20 -5.97 8.73
N PHE A 215 19.82 -4.69 8.83
CA PHE A 215 20.40 -3.72 9.75
C PHE A 215 19.40 -3.22 10.81
N ALA A 216 18.13 -3.61 10.72
CA ALA A 216 17.06 -3.34 11.69
C ALA A 216 16.21 -4.60 11.93
N PRO A 217 16.80 -5.65 12.54
CA PRO A 217 16.14 -6.95 12.66
C PRO A 217 14.89 -6.92 13.55
N GLU A 218 14.71 -5.90 14.39
CA GLU A 218 13.52 -5.73 15.22
C GLU A 218 12.44 -4.87 14.57
N TRP A 219 12.72 -4.21 13.44
CA TRP A 219 11.77 -3.33 12.77
C TRP A 219 10.83 -4.10 11.83
N SER A 220 9.53 -4.05 12.12
CA SER A 220 8.50 -4.66 11.27
C SER A 220 7.99 -3.71 10.18
N THR A 221 7.76 -4.28 9.00
CA THR A 221 7.24 -3.58 7.82
C THR A 221 6.04 -4.34 7.22
N ASP A 222 5.23 -3.65 6.42
CA ASP A 222 3.94 -4.17 5.98
C ASP A 222 3.77 -4.07 4.47
N ILE A 223 3.26 -5.14 3.86
CA ILE A 223 2.72 -5.18 2.50
C ILE A 223 1.23 -5.51 2.61
N ILE A 224 0.38 -4.58 2.16
CA ILE A 224 -1.06 -4.69 2.20
C ILE A 224 -1.60 -4.68 0.77
N GLN A 225 -2.27 -5.75 0.37
CA GLN A 225 -3.03 -5.79 -0.88
C GLN A 225 -4.44 -5.23 -0.65
N ILE A 226 -4.87 -4.25 -1.44
CA ILE A 226 -6.31 -3.92 -1.55
C ILE A 226 -6.93 -4.91 -2.53
N ASN A 227 -7.49 -5.98 -1.94
CA ASN A 227 -8.16 -7.05 -2.64
C ASN A 227 -9.64 -6.67 -2.86
N SER A 228 -10.58 -7.58 -2.62
CA SER A 228 -12.00 -7.38 -2.84
C SER A 228 -12.78 -8.43 -2.06
N LYS A 229 -14.04 -8.15 -1.73
CA LYS A 229 -14.99 -9.22 -1.38
C LYS A 229 -15.08 -10.30 -2.46
N SER A 230 -14.76 -9.99 -3.72
CA SER A 230 -14.73 -10.96 -4.82
C SER A 230 -13.52 -11.91 -4.78
N GLY A 231 -12.57 -11.69 -3.87
CA GLY A 231 -11.54 -12.68 -3.52
C GLY A 231 -12.01 -13.68 -2.47
N LEU A 232 -13.15 -13.42 -1.81
CA LEU A 232 -13.73 -14.28 -0.77
C LEU A 232 -14.95 -15.05 -1.28
N GLU A 233 -15.67 -14.50 -2.25
CA GLU A 233 -16.85 -15.10 -2.85
C GLU A 233 -16.86 -14.88 -4.36
N GLY A 234 -17.25 -15.90 -5.12
CA GLY A 234 -17.34 -15.83 -6.58
C GLY A 234 -18.25 -14.68 -7.06
N SER A 235 -17.83 -13.98 -8.11
CA SER A 235 -18.56 -12.83 -8.65
C SER A 235 -19.12 -13.12 -10.05
N ASN A 236 -20.44 -13.16 -10.15
CA ASN A 236 -21.12 -13.45 -11.42
C ASN A 236 -20.70 -12.45 -12.52
N ARG A 237 -20.36 -12.98 -13.69
CA ARG A 237 -19.87 -12.23 -14.87
C ARG A 237 -18.59 -11.41 -14.60
N ASN A 238 -17.78 -11.82 -13.63
CA ASN A 238 -16.48 -11.19 -13.33
C ASN A 238 -15.43 -12.27 -13.10
N GLY A 239 -15.43 -13.34 -13.92
CA GLY A 239 -14.59 -14.53 -13.71
C GLY A 239 -13.10 -14.23 -13.59
N ALA A 240 -12.53 -13.46 -14.52
CA ALA A 240 -11.11 -13.06 -14.48
C ALA A 240 -10.78 -12.20 -13.24
N TYR A 241 -11.66 -11.26 -12.89
CA TYR A 241 -11.49 -10.41 -11.71
C TYR A 241 -11.57 -11.21 -10.41
N ALA A 242 -12.60 -12.06 -10.25
CA ALA A 242 -12.74 -12.90 -9.07
C ALA A 242 -11.57 -13.89 -8.97
N GLY A 243 -11.24 -14.59 -10.06
CA GLY A 243 -10.10 -15.52 -10.10
C GLY A 243 -8.78 -14.87 -9.70
N SER A 244 -8.47 -13.70 -10.26
CA SER A 244 -7.27 -12.94 -9.88
C SER A 244 -7.29 -12.45 -8.42
N LYS A 245 -8.45 -12.05 -7.88
CA LYS A 245 -8.59 -11.65 -6.47
C LYS A 245 -8.52 -12.83 -5.49
N PHE A 246 -9.08 -13.99 -5.83
CA PHE A 246 -8.89 -15.25 -5.10
C PHE A 246 -7.41 -15.66 -5.10
N GLY A 247 -6.79 -15.67 -6.29
CA GLY A 247 -5.35 -15.94 -6.43
C GLY A 247 -4.52 -14.97 -5.60
N GLY A 248 -4.89 -13.69 -5.56
CA GLY A 248 -4.23 -12.68 -4.72
C GLY A 248 -4.20 -13.05 -3.23
N ILE A 249 -5.26 -13.67 -2.69
CA ILE A 249 -5.25 -14.17 -1.30
C ILE A 249 -4.26 -15.33 -1.14
N GLY A 250 -4.20 -16.23 -2.12
CA GLY A 250 -3.18 -17.29 -2.14
C GLY A 250 -1.75 -16.74 -2.16
N LEU A 251 -1.49 -15.68 -2.92
CA LEU A 251 -0.21 -14.96 -2.89
C LEU A 251 0.05 -14.31 -1.54
N VAL A 252 -0.94 -13.64 -0.94
CA VAL A 252 -0.81 -13.04 0.40
C VAL A 252 -0.37 -14.08 1.41
N GLN A 253 -1.03 -15.25 1.45
CA GLN A 253 -0.67 -16.33 2.37
C GLN A 253 0.73 -16.89 2.08
N SER A 254 1.05 -17.12 0.81
CA SER A 254 2.35 -17.69 0.42
C SER A 254 3.50 -16.74 0.72
N PHE A 255 3.35 -15.46 0.35
CA PHE A 255 4.36 -14.43 0.61
C PHE A 255 4.47 -14.11 2.10
N ALA A 256 3.39 -14.18 2.87
CA ALA A 256 3.44 -14.03 4.32
C ALA A 256 4.33 -15.11 4.97
N LEU A 257 4.20 -16.36 4.53
CA LEU A 257 5.02 -17.48 5.05
C LEU A 257 6.51 -17.33 4.70
N GLU A 258 6.82 -16.79 3.52
CA GLU A 258 8.20 -16.58 3.08
C GLU A 258 8.84 -15.34 3.72
N LEU A 259 8.12 -14.21 3.72
CA LEU A 259 8.69 -12.91 4.07
C LEU A 259 8.67 -12.60 5.57
N VAL A 260 8.01 -13.44 6.39
CA VAL A 260 8.03 -13.32 7.86
C VAL A 260 9.45 -13.48 8.43
N ASP A 261 10.34 -14.21 7.76
CA ASP A 261 11.75 -14.33 8.12
C ASP A 261 12.49 -12.97 8.12
N TYR A 262 11.93 -11.97 7.42
CA TYR A 262 12.43 -10.60 7.36
C TYR A 262 11.54 -9.60 8.12
N ARG A 263 10.61 -10.09 8.95
CA ARG A 263 9.56 -9.31 9.64
C ARG A 263 8.74 -8.42 8.71
N ILE A 264 8.54 -8.88 7.48
CA ILE A 264 7.62 -8.26 6.52
C ILE A 264 6.28 -8.98 6.65
N LYS A 265 5.28 -8.30 7.16
CA LYS A 265 3.90 -8.80 7.19
C LYS A 265 3.28 -8.63 5.81
N VAL A 266 2.52 -9.63 5.36
CA VAL A 266 1.78 -9.57 4.09
C VAL A 266 0.32 -9.87 4.37
N ASN A 267 -0.58 -8.93 4.10
CA ASN A 267 -2.01 -9.07 4.39
C ASN A 267 -2.85 -8.51 3.23
N ALA A 268 -4.13 -8.87 3.19
CA ALA A 268 -5.12 -8.31 2.29
C ALA A 268 -6.23 -7.61 3.08
N ILE A 269 -6.73 -6.52 2.50
CA ILE A 269 -8.03 -5.94 2.86
C ILE A 269 -8.99 -6.29 1.72
N CYS A 270 -10.20 -6.75 2.06
CA CYS A 270 -11.23 -7.15 1.12
C CYS A 270 -12.45 -6.22 1.25
N PRO A 271 -12.45 -5.04 0.59
CA PRO A 271 -13.55 -4.09 0.68
C PRO A 271 -14.84 -4.60 0.03
N GLY A 272 -15.96 -4.04 0.49
CA GLY A 272 -17.22 -4.03 -0.24
C GLY A 272 -17.18 -3.07 -1.44
N ASN A 273 -18.36 -2.72 -1.95
CA ASN A 273 -18.43 -1.81 -3.10
C ASN A 273 -18.18 -0.36 -2.65
N PHE A 274 -17.22 0.33 -3.28
CA PHE A 274 -17.08 1.78 -3.15
C PHE A 274 -18.07 2.48 -4.07
N LEU A 275 -19.31 2.61 -3.60
CA LEU A 275 -20.42 3.10 -4.42
C LEU A 275 -20.22 4.55 -4.89
N ASP A 276 -19.58 5.40 -4.10
CA ASP A 276 -19.31 6.80 -4.45
C ASP A 276 -18.00 6.97 -5.25
N GLY A 277 -17.21 5.91 -5.37
CA GLY A 277 -15.95 5.93 -6.12
C GLY A 277 -16.17 5.99 -7.65
N PRO A 278 -15.11 6.35 -8.41
CA PRO A 278 -15.19 6.57 -9.85
C PRO A 278 -15.67 5.33 -10.63
N LEU A 279 -15.32 4.13 -10.17
CA LEU A 279 -15.77 2.89 -10.80
C LEU A 279 -17.30 2.75 -10.81
N TRP A 280 -17.99 3.22 -9.76
CA TRP A 280 -19.44 3.08 -9.61
C TRP A 280 -20.21 4.31 -10.07
N SER A 281 -19.78 5.48 -9.63
CA SER A 281 -20.52 6.74 -9.73
C SER A 281 -20.17 7.62 -10.93
N ASP A 282 -19.19 7.24 -11.77
CA ASP A 282 -18.92 8.01 -12.99
C ASP A 282 -20.19 8.12 -13.85
N PRO A 283 -20.58 9.35 -14.27
CA PRO A 283 -21.88 9.60 -14.91
C PRO A 283 -21.98 9.06 -16.34
N VAL A 284 -20.87 8.62 -16.94
CA VAL A 284 -20.82 8.12 -18.32
C VAL A 284 -20.47 6.64 -18.35
N LYS A 285 -19.44 6.24 -17.60
CA LYS A 285 -18.80 4.93 -17.62
C LYS A 285 -18.97 4.17 -16.30
N GLY A 286 -19.56 4.76 -15.26
CA GLY A 286 -19.74 4.12 -13.96
C GLY A 286 -20.67 2.90 -14.03
N LEU A 287 -20.44 1.93 -13.14
CA LEU A 287 -21.22 0.70 -13.09
C LEU A 287 -22.72 0.95 -12.89
N PHE A 288 -23.13 2.00 -12.17
CA PHE A 288 -24.55 2.30 -12.02
C PHE A 288 -25.24 2.60 -13.36
N VAL A 289 -24.61 3.44 -14.19
CA VAL A 289 -25.13 3.80 -15.52
C VAL A 289 -25.14 2.59 -16.45
N GLN A 290 -24.06 1.80 -16.44
CA GLN A 290 -23.97 0.59 -17.26
C GLN A 290 -25.04 -0.44 -16.87
N TYR A 291 -25.26 -0.65 -15.57
CA TYR A 291 -26.19 -1.65 -15.05
C TYR A 291 -27.64 -1.24 -15.24
N TRP A 292 -27.93 0.06 -15.15
CA TRP A 292 -29.23 0.59 -15.52
C TRP A 292 -29.51 0.38 -17.02
N ARG A 293 -28.59 0.78 -17.91
CA ARG A 293 -28.75 0.64 -19.37
C ARG A 293 -28.87 -0.81 -19.84
N SER A 294 -28.16 -1.73 -19.20
CA SER A 294 -28.21 -3.16 -19.54
C SER A 294 -29.39 -3.92 -18.92
N GLY A 295 -30.19 -3.27 -18.07
CA GLY A 295 -31.29 -3.94 -17.35
C GLY A 295 -30.80 -5.00 -16.35
N LYS A 296 -29.55 -4.89 -15.89
CA LYS A 296 -28.94 -5.89 -14.98
C LYS A 296 -29.67 -6.01 -13.65
N VAL A 297 -30.32 -4.93 -13.20
CA VAL A 297 -31.19 -4.93 -12.02
C VAL A 297 -32.64 -4.95 -12.51
N PRO A 298 -33.34 -6.10 -12.41
CA PRO A 298 -34.73 -6.19 -12.85
C PRO A 298 -35.61 -5.15 -12.14
N GLY A 299 -36.39 -4.40 -12.92
CA GLY A 299 -37.31 -3.39 -12.41
C GLY A 299 -36.69 -2.03 -12.04
N ALA A 300 -35.37 -1.85 -12.20
CA ALA A 300 -34.75 -0.55 -11.97
C ALA A 300 -35.21 0.48 -13.03
N GLN A 301 -35.77 1.60 -12.59
CA GLN A 301 -36.24 2.67 -13.49
C GLN A 301 -35.20 3.79 -13.62
N SER A 302 -34.24 3.84 -12.70
CA SER A 302 -33.18 4.86 -12.64
C SER A 302 -31.85 4.28 -12.16
N VAL A 303 -30.78 5.07 -12.32
CA VAL A 303 -29.47 4.84 -11.67
C VAL A 303 -29.60 4.73 -10.15
N GLU A 304 -30.48 5.52 -9.54
CA GLU A 304 -30.73 5.48 -8.11
C GLU A 304 -31.36 4.16 -7.65
N ASP A 305 -32.20 3.54 -8.47
CA ASP A 305 -32.75 2.21 -8.14
C ASP A 305 -31.66 1.14 -8.18
N VAL A 306 -30.69 1.26 -9.10
CA VAL A 306 -29.50 0.39 -9.12
C VAL A 306 -28.68 0.60 -7.85
N ARG A 307 -28.44 1.85 -7.42
CA ARG A 307 -27.75 2.17 -6.17
C ARG A 307 -28.44 1.51 -4.98
N ARG A 308 -29.74 1.77 -4.80
CA ARG A 308 -30.56 1.21 -3.71
C ARG A 308 -30.53 -0.32 -3.71
N HIS A 309 -30.55 -0.96 -4.89
CA HIS A 309 -30.41 -2.41 -4.98
C HIS A 309 -29.08 -2.91 -4.41
N TYR A 310 -27.96 -2.27 -4.74
CA TYR A 310 -26.65 -2.69 -4.23
C TYR A 310 -26.47 -2.37 -2.74
N GLU A 311 -26.98 -1.24 -2.26
CA GLU A 311 -27.02 -0.92 -0.81
C GLU A 311 -27.89 -1.92 -0.04
N SER A 312 -29.00 -2.39 -0.63
CA SER A 312 -29.87 -3.40 -0.01
C SER A 312 -29.18 -4.76 0.22
N LYS A 313 -28.08 -5.04 -0.49
CA LYS A 313 -27.28 -6.26 -0.32
C LYS A 313 -26.26 -6.14 0.81
N VAL A 314 -26.03 -4.93 1.32
CA VAL A 314 -25.11 -4.68 2.44
C VAL A 314 -25.95 -4.60 3.72
N PRO A 315 -25.72 -5.45 4.74
CA PRO A 315 -26.45 -5.37 6.00
C PRO A 315 -26.41 -3.97 6.66
N MET A 316 -25.28 -3.27 6.57
CA MET A 316 -25.13 -1.87 7.04
C MET A 316 -25.73 -0.80 6.11
N ARG A 317 -26.40 -1.19 5.01
CA ARG A 317 -27.19 -0.31 4.10
C ARG A 317 -26.43 0.85 3.47
N ARG A 318 -25.13 0.70 3.20
CA ARG A 318 -24.31 1.69 2.49
C ARG A 318 -23.13 1.04 1.75
N GLY A 319 -22.52 1.81 0.85
CA GLY A 319 -21.21 1.48 0.28
C GLY A 319 -20.08 1.55 1.30
N THR A 320 -18.93 0.99 0.93
CA THR A 320 -17.67 1.11 1.69
C THR A 320 -17.00 2.44 1.36
N PHE A 321 -16.48 3.14 2.36
CA PHE A 321 -15.69 4.37 2.18
C PHE A 321 -14.21 4.10 2.45
N GLY A 322 -13.29 4.92 1.93
CA GLY A 322 -11.86 4.80 2.25
C GLY A 322 -11.56 4.96 3.73
N ALA A 323 -12.37 5.70 4.48
CA ALA A 323 -12.26 5.76 5.93
C ALA A 323 -12.51 4.41 6.62
N ASP A 324 -13.32 3.52 6.03
CA ASP A 324 -13.49 2.15 6.53
C ASP A 324 -12.26 1.31 6.21
N VAL A 325 -11.71 1.44 4.99
CA VAL A 325 -10.49 0.74 4.55
C VAL A 325 -9.28 1.17 5.38
N MET A 326 -9.14 2.45 5.68
CA MET A 326 -8.02 2.97 6.48
C MET A 326 -8.00 2.47 7.90
N LYS A 327 -9.16 2.19 8.51
CA LYS A 327 -9.20 1.53 9.83
C LYS A 327 -8.59 0.13 9.78
N ALA A 328 -8.79 -0.60 8.68
CA ALA A 328 -8.15 -1.90 8.47
C ALA A 328 -6.65 -1.76 8.15
N VAL A 329 -6.24 -0.71 7.40
CA VAL A 329 -4.80 -0.40 7.20
C VAL A 329 -4.11 -0.17 8.55
N TYR A 330 -4.66 0.71 9.40
CA TYR A 330 -4.07 0.97 10.72
C TYR A 330 -4.03 -0.27 11.59
N TYR A 331 -5.11 -1.06 11.60
CA TYR A 331 -5.13 -2.34 12.32
C TYR A 331 -4.02 -3.28 11.86
N LEU A 332 -3.87 -3.47 10.55
CA LEU A 332 -2.86 -4.39 10.00
C LEU A 332 -1.44 -3.93 10.31
N VAL A 333 -1.17 -2.62 10.28
CA VAL A 333 0.14 -2.07 10.66
C VAL A 333 0.39 -2.21 12.16
N GLU A 334 -0.61 -1.88 13.00
CA GLU A 334 -0.56 -1.95 14.47
C GLU A 334 -0.40 -3.39 14.99
N GLN A 335 -1.01 -4.37 14.31
CA GLN A 335 -1.01 -5.76 14.74
C GLN A 335 0.32 -6.44 14.41
N GLU A 336 1.14 -6.71 15.42
CA GLU A 336 2.46 -7.35 15.25
C GLU A 336 2.41 -8.88 15.15
N TYR A 337 1.37 -9.52 15.69
CA TYR A 337 1.32 -10.98 15.81
C TYR A 337 0.44 -11.67 14.75
N GLU A 338 0.17 -10.99 13.63
CA GLU A 338 -0.64 -11.54 12.53
C GLU A 338 -0.03 -11.22 11.15
N THR A 339 -0.06 -12.20 10.25
CA THR A 339 0.28 -12.06 8.83
C THR A 339 -0.51 -13.09 8.02
N GLY A 340 -0.61 -12.91 6.71
CA GLY A 340 -1.32 -13.81 5.79
C GLY A 340 -2.85 -13.69 5.82
N GLN A 341 -3.39 -12.63 6.43
CA GLN A 341 -4.82 -12.48 6.65
C GLN A 341 -5.54 -11.81 5.47
N ALA A 342 -6.81 -12.16 5.27
CA ALA A 342 -7.73 -11.49 4.35
C ALA A 342 -8.86 -10.82 5.14
N VAL A 343 -8.72 -9.54 5.44
CA VAL A 343 -9.61 -8.78 6.34
C VAL A 343 -10.83 -8.26 5.58
N PRO A 344 -12.06 -8.73 5.84
CA PRO A 344 -13.25 -8.23 5.17
C PRO A 344 -13.65 -6.84 5.68
N VAL A 345 -13.87 -5.89 4.77
CA VAL A 345 -14.42 -4.56 5.07
C VAL A 345 -15.68 -4.36 4.24
N THR A 346 -16.72 -5.14 4.57
CA THR A 346 -17.85 -5.40 3.67
C THR A 346 -19.21 -4.96 4.21
N GLY A 347 -19.26 -4.28 5.36
CA GLY A 347 -20.52 -3.87 5.99
C GLY A 347 -21.42 -5.06 6.38
N GLY A 348 -20.81 -6.21 6.67
CA GLY A 348 -21.49 -7.48 6.99
C GLY A 348 -21.88 -8.31 5.77
N GLN A 349 -21.59 -7.87 4.54
CA GLN A 349 -22.00 -8.58 3.32
C GLN A 349 -21.28 -9.93 3.16
N VAL A 350 -20.02 -10.01 3.59
CA VAL A 350 -19.26 -11.27 3.65
C VAL A 350 -18.80 -11.44 5.10
N MET A 351 -19.18 -12.56 5.70
CA MET A 351 -18.72 -13.00 7.02
C MET A 351 -17.92 -14.28 6.81
N LEU A 352 -16.66 -14.29 7.26
CA LEU A 352 -15.83 -15.49 7.18
C LEU A 352 -16.41 -16.55 8.12
N SER A 353 -16.75 -17.71 7.57
CA SER A 353 -17.04 -18.91 8.36
C SER A 353 -15.81 -19.81 8.35
N SER A 354 -15.48 -20.35 9.52
CA SER A 354 -14.39 -21.31 9.75
C SER A 354 -14.47 -22.54 8.86
#